data_AF-A0A442X4G6-F1
#
_entry.id   AF-A0A442X4G6-F1
#
_cell.length_a   1.000
_cell.length_b   1.000
_cell.length_c   1.000
_cell.angle_alpha   90.00
_cell.angle_beta   90.00
_cell.angle_gamma   90.00
#
_symmetry.space_group_name_H-M   'P 1'
#
loop_
_entity.id
_entity.type
_entity.pdbx_description
1 polymer ?
#
loop_
_entity_poly.entity_id
_entity_poly.type
_entity_poly.pdbx_seq_one_letter_code
_entity_poly.pdbx_strand_id
1 'polypeptide(L)'
;MTRGLPRTLSRAAARAAGLAPPVAGLKAVTTGAGGVFKTVFTFNAMQVPVTDALAYASQKIFDCLDGKVRVKGGTAKMQFAVLGARASTINDNASLTWGLGTVAASSITLAGTMQNIIAVTTRTLDGATTALSTASTADVVAAATFDGTTTPVDIFLNLAFATNTDIDADGVLAITGIITLLWENWGDNV
;
A
#
# COMPACT_ATOMS: atom_id res chain seq x y z
N MET A 1 11.34 31.04 -16.42
CA MET A 1 10.13 30.66 -15.65
C MET A 1 9.58 29.33 -16.17
N THR A 2 9.94 28.20 -15.57
CA THR A 2 9.52 26.84 -16.02
C THR A 2 8.88 26.01 -14.90
N ARG A 3 8.64 26.63 -13.74
CA ARG A 3 8.14 25.98 -12.51
C ARG A 3 6.68 25.46 -12.60
N GLY A 4 5.96 25.81 -13.68
CA GLY A 4 4.57 25.42 -13.91
C GLY A 4 4.38 24.11 -14.69
N LEU A 5 5.26 23.82 -15.65
CA LEU A 5 5.10 22.68 -16.58
C LEU A 5 5.10 21.31 -15.88
N PRO A 6 6.01 21.03 -14.91
CA PRO A 6 6.00 19.75 -14.20
C PRO A 6 4.74 19.55 -13.34
N ARG A 7 4.16 20.65 -12.83
CA ARG A 7 2.94 20.63 -12.01
C ARG A 7 1.68 20.41 -12.85
N THR A 8 1.64 20.94 -14.06
CA THR A 8 0.51 20.69 -14.99
C THR A 8 0.57 19.27 -15.54
N LEU A 9 1.75 18.75 -15.86
CA LEU A 9 1.91 17.38 -16.36
C LEU A 9 1.56 16.32 -15.31
N SER A 10 1.96 16.49 -14.05
CA SER A 10 1.57 15.57 -12.96
C SER A 10 0.07 15.60 -12.67
N ARG A 11 -0.56 16.79 -12.75
CA ARG A 11 -2.03 16.90 -12.63
C ARG A 11 -2.76 16.24 -13.79
N ALA A 12 -2.24 16.37 -15.01
CA ALA A 12 -2.81 15.70 -16.19
C ALA A 12 -2.67 14.18 -16.09
N ALA A 13 -1.51 13.68 -15.64
CA ALA A 13 -1.29 12.26 -15.40
C ALA A 13 -2.25 11.71 -14.34
N ALA A 14 -2.39 12.39 -13.21
CA ALA A 14 -3.33 11.98 -12.15
C ALA A 14 -4.79 11.94 -12.65
N ARG A 15 -5.20 12.89 -13.49
CA ARG A 15 -6.54 12.88 -14.13
C ARG A 15 -6.76 11.73 -15.12
N ALA A 16 -5.71 11.10 -15.62
CA ALA A 16 -5.79 10.00 -16.58
C ALA A 16 -5.52 8.62 -15.93
N ALA A 17 -4.97 8.63 -14.71
CA ALA A 17 -4.53 7.45 -14.01
C ALA A 17 -5.43 7.10 -12.82
N GLY A 18 -5.92 8.10 -12.10
CA GLY A 18 -6.56 7.91 -10.80
C GLY A 18 -5.83 8.65 -9.68
N LEU A 19 -6.35 8.51 -8.46
CA LEU A 19 -5.94 9.32 -7.31
C LEU A 19 -5.83 8.47 -6.05
N ALA A 20 -4.94 8.88 -5.15
CA ALA A 20 -4.94 8.33 -3.79
C ALA A 20 -6.09 8.93 -2.97
N PRO A 21 -6.71 8.16 -2.06
CA PRO A 21 -7.67 8.71 -1.11
C PRO A 21 -6.99 9.72 -0.17
N PRO A 22 -7.74 10.69 0.38
CA PRO A 22 -7.19 11.72 1.26
C PRO A 22 -6.89 11.17 2.65
N VAL A 23 -5.81 10.38 2.76
CA VAL A 23 -5.38 9.73 4.00
C VAL A 23 -4.17 10.46 4.57
N ALA A 24 -4.20 10.78 5.86
CA ALA A 24 -3.08 11.45 6.52
C ALA A 24 -1.81 10.59 6.47
N GLY A 25 -0.68 11.19 6.11
CA GLY A 25 0.59 10.48 5.96
C GLY A 25 0.74 9.73 4.63
N LEU A 26 -0.29 9.65 3.79
CA LEU A 26 -0.19 9.11 2.43
C LEU A 26 -0.03 10.23 1.40
N LYS A 27 0.91 10.06 0.49
CA LYS A 27 1.03 10.89 -0.70
C LYS A 27 1.30 10.03 -1.92
N ALA A 28 0.49 10.17 -2.96
CA ALA A 28 0.77 9.59 -4.27
C ALA A 28 1.13 10.70 -5.28
N VAL A 29 2.19 10.48 -6.04
CA VAL A 29 2.54 11.34 -7.18
C VAL A 29 2.61 10.46 -8.43
N THR A 30 1.67 10.69 -9.34
CA THR A 30 1.65 10.04 -10.65
C THR A 30 2.27 10.96 -11.70
N THR A 31 3.18 10.40 -12.50
CA THR A 31 3.81 11.05 -13.65
C THR A 31 3.75 10.11 -14.85
N GLY A 32 3.66 10.67 -16.06
CA GLY A 32 3.50 9.88 -17.28
C GLY A 32 2.47 10.49 -18.21
N ALA A 33 2.27 9.85 -19.37
CA ALA A 33 1.32 10.27 -20.39
C ALA A 33 0.98 9.09 -21.30
N GLY A 34 -0.11 9.21 -22.07
CA GLY A 34 -0.47 8.21 -23.08
C GLY A 34 -0.75 6.82 -22.51
N GLY A 35 -1.34 6.75 -21.31
CA GLY A 35 -1.64 5.49 -20.64
C GLY A 35 -0.44 4.81 -19.98
N VAL A 36 0.77 5.40 -19.99
CA VAL A 36 1.94 4.84 -19.30
C VAL A 36 2.30 5.71 -18.10
N PHE A 37 2.36 5.12 -16.91
CA PHE A 37 2.48 5.84 -15.66
C PHE A 37 3.54 5.27 -14.72
N LYS A 38 4.16 6.18 -13.98
CA LYS A 38 4.90 5.92 -12.76
C LYS A 38 4.16 6.59 -11.61
N THR A 39 3.77 5.81 -10.61
CA THR A 39 3.19 6.33 -9.37
C THR A 39 4.14 6.07 -8.21
N VAL A 40 4.51 7.14 -7.51
CA VAL A 40 5.32 7.06 -6.30
C VAL A 40 4.43 7.35 -5.10
N PHE A 41 4.27 6.36 -4.24
CA PHE A 41 3.64 6.47 -2.94
C PHE A 41 4.71 6.79 -1.90
N THR A 42 4.44 7.78 -1.07
CA THR A 42 5.25 8.12 0.10
C THR A 42 4.35 8.03 1.32
N PHE A 43 4.80 7.25 2.30
CA PHE A 43 4.16 7.06 3.59
C PHE A 43 5.01 7.77 4.63
N ASN A 44 4.41 8.69 5.37
CA ASN A 44 5.04 9.44 6.44
C ASN A 44 4.22 9.27 7.72
N ALA A 45 4.59 8.25 8.50
CA ALA A 45 3.84 7.83 9.70
C ALA A 45 2.32 7.73 9.46
N MET A 46 1.93 7.13 8.32
CA MET A 46 0.53 6.87 8.01
C MET A 46 -0.03 5.91 9.05
N GLN A 47 -1.06 6.35 9.77
CA GLN A 47 -1.65 5.56 10.85
C GLN A 47 -2.67 4.57 10.28
N VAL A 48 -2.52 3.31 10.64
CA VAL A 48 -3.45 2.24 10.29
C VAL A 48 -3.87 1.54 11.58
N PRO A 49 -5.13 1.71 12.03
CA PRO A 49 -5.63 0.97 13.17
C PRO A 49 -5.77 -0.52 12.82
N VAL A 50 -5.46 -1.37 13.80
CA VAL A 50 -5.65 -2.82 13.71
C VAL A 50 -6.49 -3.26 14.89
N THR A 51 -7.59 -3.94 14.58
CA THR A 51 -8.49 -4.51 15.59
C THR A 51 -7.98 -5.88 16.02
N ASP A 52 -7.93 -6.11 17.33
CA ASP A 52 -7.46 -7.37 17.93
C ASP A 52 -8.19 -8.59 17.37
N ALA A 53 -9.53 -8.54 17.36
CA ALA A 53 -10.38 -9.64 16.88
C ALA A 53 -10.14 -10.02 15.41
N LEU A 54 -9.54 -9.15 14.61
CA LEU A 54 -9.20 -9.43 13.22
C LEU A 54 -7.74 -9.82 13.05
N ALA A 55 -6.83 -9.18 13.78
CA ALA A 55 -5.38 -9.32 13.61
C ALA A 55 -4.88 -9.03 12.17
N TYR A 56 -5.68 -8.35 11.35
CA TYR A 56 -5.32 -7.83 10.04
C TYR A 56 -5.94 -6.45 9.82
N ALA A 57 -5.37 -5.70 8.88
CA ALA A 57 -5.85 -4.37 8.50
C ALA A 57 -5.59 -4.10 7.02
N SER A 58 -6.27 -3.09 6.48
CA SER A 58 -6.11 -2.69 5.09
C SER A 58 -6.30 -1.20 4.93
N GLN A 59 -5.46 -0.61 4.09
CA GLN A 59 -5.57 0.79 3.71
C GLN A 59 -5.60 0.87 2.19
N LYS A 60 -6.70 1.40 1.62
CA LYS A 60 -6.70 1.79 0.20
C LYS A 60 -5.67 2.90 0.01
N ILE A 61 -4.76 2.74 -0.94
CA ILE A 61 -3.68 3.70 -1.22
C ILE A 61 -3.79 4.35 -2.60
N PHE A 62 -4.57 3.74 -3.51
CA PHE A 62 -4.81 4.28 -4.84
C PHE A 62 -6.12 3.75 -5.39
N ASP A 63 -6.82 4.60 -6.13
CA ASP A 63 -8.02 4.28 -6.89
C ASP A 63 -7.69 4.58 -8.36
N CYS A 64 -7.56 3.53 -9.17
CA CYS A 64 -7.32 3.69 -10.61
C CYS A 64 -8.60 4.19 -11.29
N LEU A 65 -8.48 4.96 -12.36
CA LEU A 65 -9.65 5.16 -13.23
C LEU A 65 -10.05 3.87 -13.93
N ASP A 66 -11.30 3.83 -14.38
CA ASP A 66 -11.87 2.71 -15.15
C ASP A 66 -10.96 2.33 -16.33
N GLY A 67 -10.88 1.03 -16.57
CA GLY A 67 -10.08 0.43 -17.63
C GLY A 67 -9.17 -0.70 -17.16
N LYS A 68 -8.47 -1.30 -18.12
CA LYS A 68 -7.53 -2.40 -17.86
C LYS A 68 -6.20 -1.87 -17.39
N VAL A 69 -5.80 -2.24 -16.18
CA VAL A 69 -4.55 -1.80 -15.56
C VAL A 69 -3.50 -2.89 -15.68
N ARG A 70 -2.39 -2.61 -16.38
CA ARG A 70 -1.24 -3.50 -16.49
C ARG A 70 -0.12 -3.00 -15.58
N VAL A 71 0.15 -3.71 -14.49
CA VAL A 71 1.36 -3.46 -13.69
C VAL A 71 2.56 -4.06 -14.40
N LYS A 72 3.66 -3.32 -14.48
CA LYS A 72 4.90 -3.72 -15.17
C LYS A 72 6.03 -4.06 -14.20
N GLY A 73 5.94 -3.56 -12.98
CA GLY A 73 6.93 -3.76 -11.92
C GLY A 73 7.06 -2.52 -11.06
N GLY A 74 8.15 -2.45 -10.31
CA GLY A 74 8.33 -1.44 -9.28
C GLY A 74 9.08 -1.98 -8.07
N THR A 75 9.27 -1.12 -7.08
CA THR A 75 10.00 -1.44 -5.85
C THR A 75 9.31 -0.84 -4.65
N ALA A 76 9.45 -1.48 -3.50
CA ALA A 76 8.91 -1.03 -2.23
C ALA A 76 9.96 -1.11 -1.13
N LYS A 77 9.93 -0.10 -0.24
CA LYS A 77 10.71 -0.06 1.00
C LYS A 77 9.82 0.49 2.11
N MET A 78 9.51 -0.34 3.10
CA MET A 78 8.53 -0.07 4.15
C MET A 78 9.13 -0.30 5.53
N GLN A 79 8.73 0.52 6.49
CA GLN A 79 9.04 0.41 7.91
C GLN A 79 7.77 0.61 8.70
N PHE A 80 7.69 -0.07 9.84
CA PHE A 80 6.49 -0.12 10.67
C PHE A 80 6.87 0.18 12.11
N ALA A 81 6.13 1.07 12.75
CA ALA A 81 6.18 1.30 14.18
C ALA A 81 4.82 1.03 14.79
N VAL A 82 4.78 0.68 16.07
CA VAL A 82 3.54 0.65 16.86
C VAL A 82 3.39 2.00 17.55
N LEU A 83 2.20 2.58 17.51
CA LEU A 83 1.88 3.79 18.26
C LEU A 83 1.18 3.40 19.57
N GLY A 84 1.64 3.96 20.68
CA GLY A 84 1.04 3.77 22.00
C GLY A 84 1.78 2.79 22.91
N ALA A 85 1.11 2.37 23.99
CA ALA A 85 1.66 1.45 24.98
C ALA A 85 1.73 0.03 24.41
N ARG A 86 2.92 -0.57 24.46
CA ARG A 86 3.19 -1.92 23.96
C ARG A 86 2.98 -2.98 25.04
N ALA A 87 2.95 -4.25 24.64
CA ALA A 87 2.65 -5.42 25.49
C ALA A 87 1.24 -5.43 26.13
N SER A 88 0.40 -4.44 25.80
CA SER A 88 -1.03 -4.39 26.14
C SER A 88 -1.91 -4.11 24.91
N THR A 89 -1.29 -3.96 23.73
CA THR A 89 -1.94 -3.77 22.43
C THR A 89 -1.25 -4.68 21.41
N ILE A 90 -0.32 -4.17 20.60
CA ILE A 90 0.52 -4.97 19.71
C ILE A 90 1.81 -5.36 20.45
N ASN A 91 2.15 -6.64 20.40
CA ASN A 91 3.26 -7.21 21.15
C ASN A 91 4.63 -6.83 20.60
N ASP A 92 5.62 -6.81 21.49
CA ASP A 92 7.00 -6.61 21.10
C ASP A 92 7.47 -7.79 20.26
N ASN A 93 8.22 -7.52 19.19
CA ASN A 93 8.67 -8.55 18.25
C ASN A 93 7.54 -9.31 17.56
N ALA A 94 6.32 -8.74 17.54
CA ALA A 94 5.21 -9.27 16.77
C ALA A 94 5.58 -9.45 15.31
N SER A 95 5.14 -10.57 14.72
CA SER A 95 5.36 -10.89 13.31
C SER A 95 4.28 -10.25 12.46
N LEU A 96 4.65 -9.21 11.71
CA LEU A 96 3.76 -8.48 10.80
C LEU A 96 4.08 -8.86 9.35
N THR A 97 3.07 -9.34 8.64
CA THR A 97 3.10 -9.51 7.19
C THR A 97 2.48 -8.29 6.50
N TRP A 98 3.00 -7.96 5.32
CA TRP A 98 2.43 -6.93 4.46
C TRP A 98 2.53 -7.31 2.98
N GLY A 99 1.60 -6.79 2.19
CA GLY A 99 1.59 -6.96 0.73
C GLY A 99 0.73 -5.88 0.06
N LEU A 100 0.81 -5.81 -1.27
CA LEU A 100 -0.10 -4.98 -2.07
C LEU A 100 -1.05 -5.86 -2.87
N GLY A 101 -2.33 -5.57 -2.77
CA GLY A 101 -3.38 -6.29 -3.47
C GLY A 101 -4.40 -5.36 -4.13
N THR A 102 -5.19 -5.93 -5.04
CA THR A 102 -6.36 -5.25 -5.60
C THR A 102 -7.63 -5.38 -4.75
N VAL A 103 -7.55 -6.16 -3.66
CA VAL A 103 -8.65 -6.35 -2.70
C VAL A 103 -8.10 -6.16 -1.29
N ALA A 104 -8.92 -5.60 -0.40
CA ALA A 104 -8.60 -5.47 1.02
C ALA A 104 -8.39 -6.85 1.69
N ALA A 105 -7.54 -6.88 2.71
CA ALA A 105 -7.39 -8.05 3.58
C ALA A 105 -8.73 -8.46 4.19
N SER A 106 -8.96 -9.76 4.19
CA SER A 106 -10.15 -10.40 4.78
C SER A 106 -9.79 -11.59 5.67
N SER A 107 -8.49 -11.76 5.96
CA SER A 107 -7.93 -12.85 6.74
C SER A 107 -6.52 -12.50 7.22
N ILE A 108 -6.07 -13.16 8.29
CA ILE A 108 -4.68 -13.10 8.77
C ILE A 108 -3.68 -13.75 7.80
N THR A 109 -4.17 -14.60 6.89
CA THR A 109 -3.35 -15.15 5.80
C THR A 109 -3.63 -14.38 4.51
N LEU A 110 -2.76 -13.42 4.20
CA LEU A 110 -2.84 -12.64 2.97
C LEU A 110 -2.53 -13.52 1.75
N ALA A 111 -3.50 -13.69 0.86
CA ALA A 111 -3.41 -14.57 -0.31
C ALA A 111 -4.19 -14.04 -1.52
N GLY A 112 -3.91 -14.59 -2.71
CA GLY A 112 -4.61 -14.25 -3.94
C GLY A 112 -4.62 -12.75 -4.24
N THR A 113 -5.81 -12.17 -4.38
CA THR A 113 -6.01 -10.74 -4.70
C THR A 113 -5.63 -9.78 -3.57
N MET A 114 -5.35 -10.28 -2.36
CA MET A 114 -4.83 -9.46 -1.25
C MET A 114 -3.33 -9.15 -1.40
N GLN A 115 -2.62 -9.84 -2.30
CA GLN A 115 -1.17 -9.71 -2.49
C GLN A 115 -0.72 -9.90 -3.95
N ASN A 116 -1.60 -9.57 -4.91
CA ASN A 116 -1.36 -9.81 -6.34
C ASN A 116 -0.53 -8.71 -7.05
N ILE A 117 -0.10 -7.66 -6.33
CA ILE A 117 0.79 -6.60 -6.84
C ILE A 117 2.16 -6.68 -6.19
N ILE A 118 2.21 -6.81 -4.86
CA ILE A 118 3.43 -7.12 -4.10
C ILE A 118 3.12 -8.35 -3.27
N ALA A 119 3.90 -9.40 -3.48
CA ALA A 119 3.80 -10.62 -2.70
C ALA A 119 4.08 -10.35 -1.22
N VAL A 120 3.47 -11.15 -0.36
CA VAL A 120 3.58 -11.02 1.08
C VAL A 120 5.03 -11.07 1.52
N THR A 121 5.39 -10.08 2.32
CA THR A 121 6.67 -9.99 2.99
C THR A 121 6.42 -9.90 4.49
N THR A 122 7.12 -10.74 5.27
CA THR A 122 7.04 -10.74 6.74
C THR A 122 8.14 -9.89 7.32
N ARG A 123 7.86 -9.09 8.35
CA ARG A 123 8.81 -8.38 9.20
C ARG A 123 8.49 -8.60 10.68
N THR A 124 9.52 -8.64 11.49
CA THR A 124 9.40 -8.50 12.94
C THR A 124 9.34 -7.03 13.31
N LEU A 125 8.35 -6.63 14.10
CA LEU A 125 8.26 -5.27 14.64
C LEU A 125 9.32 -5.08 15.74
N ASP A 126 10.04 -3.96 15.71
CA ASP A 126 11.05 -3.70 16.75
C ASP A 126 10.40 -3.56 18.11
N GLY A 127 11.04 -4.02 19.19
CA GLY A 127 10.54 -4.09 20.58
C GLY A 127 10.53 -2.78 21.39
N ALA A 128 10.84 -1.63 20.80
CA ALA A 128 10.93 -0.36 21.54
C ALA A 128 9.83 0.63 21.14
N THR A 129 8.95 1.03 22.08
CA THR A 129 7.91 2.09 21.93
C THR A 129 7.50 2.44 20.50
N THR A 130 7.97 3.56 19.95
CA THR A 130 7.67 4.01 18.58
C THR A 130 8.84 3.80 17.61
N ALA A 131 9.70 2.83 17.87
CA ALA A 131 10.81 2.51 16.99
C ALA A 131 10.29 1.94 15.67
N LEU A 132 10.84 2.45 14.57
CA LEU A 132 10.60 1.92 13.24
C LEU A 132 11.33 0.60 13.11
N SER A 133 10.63 -0.44 12.68
CA SER A 133 11.20 -1.70 12.23
C SER A 133 12.38 -1.46 11.28
N THR A 134 13.29 -2.42 11.20
CA THR A 134 14.20 -2.50 10.05
C THR A 134 13.42 -2.45 8.73
N ALA A 135 14.02 -1.84 7.71
CA ALA A 135 13.35 -1.65 6.44
C ALA A 135 13.07 -2.99 5.74
N SER A 136 11.80 -3.22 5.43
CA SER A 136 11.34 -4.29 4.55
C SER A 136 11.42 -3.84 3.11
N THR A 137 12.09 -4.60 2.26
CA THR A 137 12.11 -4.35 0.82
C THR A 137 11.37 -5.45 0.08
N ALA A 138 10.67 -5.10 -0.98
CA ALA A 138 10.03 -6.05 -1.87
C ALA A 138 10.01 -5.51 -3.30
N ASP A 139 10.02 -6.41 -4.26
CA ASP A 139 9.79 -6.09 -5.67
C ASP A 139 8.29 -6.23 -5.98
N VAL A 140 7.80 -5.35 -6.86
CA VAL A 140 6.46 -5.51 -7.43
C VAL A 140 6.48 -6.69 -8.39
N VAL A 141 5.50 -7.57 -8.26
CA VAL A 141 5.37 -8.84 -8.96
C VAL A 141 5.46 -8.65 -10.49
N ALA A 142 5.88 -9.71 -11.19
CA ALA A 142 5.90 -9.80 -12.65
C ALA A 142 4.58 -9.32 -13.29
N ALA A 143 4.68 -8.88 -14.55
CA ALA A 143 3.63 -8.09 -15.17
C ALA A 143 2.23 -8.74 -15.13
N ALA A 144 1.30 -8.10 -14.40
CA ALA A 144 -0.08 -8.55 -14.19
C ALA A 144 -1.07 -7.57 -14.83
N THR A 145 -2.18 -8.09 -15.37
CA THR A 145 -3.30 -7.27 -15.86
C THR A 145 -4.49 -7.44 -14.92
N PHE A 146 -5.07 -6.31 -14.52
CA PHE A 146 -6.28 -6.25 -13.73
C PHE A 146 -7.38 -5.62 -14.57
N ASP A 147 -8.56 -6.24 -14.57
CA ASP A 147 -9.71 -5.74 -15.31
C ASP A 147 -10.50 -4.78 -14.43
N GLY A 148 -10.40 -3.48 -14.72
CA GLY A 148 -11.12 -2.42 -14.06
C GLY A 148 -12.23 -1.79 -14.90
N THR A 149 -12.72 -2.51 -15.92
CA THR A 149 -13.71 -1.97 -16.89
C THR A 149 -15.12 -1.85 -16.31
N THR A 150 -15.44 -2.61 -15.27
CA THR A 150 -16.76 -2.57 -14.60
C THR A 150 -16.70 -2.02 -13.19
N THR A 151 -15.58 -2.25 -12.49
CA THR A 151 -15.29 -1.67 -11.19
C THR A 151 -13.83 -1.24 -11.21
N PRO A 152 -13.52 0.04 -11.01
CA PRO A 152 -12.15 0.51 -11.07
C PRO A 152 -11.23 -0.28 -10.13
N VAL A 153 -9.98 -0.45 -10.57
CA VAL A 153 -8.99 -1.22 -9.80
C VAL A 153 -8.49 -0.38 -8.63
N ASP A 154 -8.89 -0.79 -7.44
CA ASP A 154 -8.30 -0.29 -6.20
C ASP A 154 -6.95 -0.95 -5.91
N ILE A 155 -6.07 -0.21 -5.24
CA ILE A 155 -4.82 -0.75 -4.69
C ILE A 155 -4.84 -0.58 -3.18
N PHE A 156 -4.66 -1.68 -2.47
CA PHE A 156 -4.64 -1.75 -1.01
C PHE A 156 -3.25 -2.12 -0.50
N LEU A 157 -2.80 -1.42 0.55
CA LEU A 157 -1.78 -1.91 1.46
C LEU A 157 -2.45 -2.79 2.51
N ASN A 158 -2.14 -4.09 2.45
CA ASN A 158 -2.71 -5.10 3.33
C ASN A 158 -1.67 -5.53 4.36
N LEU A 159 -2.12 -5.70 5.60
CA LEU A 159 -1.31 -6.02 6.76
C LEU A 159 -1.98 -7.17 7.52
N ALA A 160 -1.19 -8.10 8.04
CA ALA A 160 -1.71 -9.12 8.93
C ALA A 160 -0.64 -9.60 9.93
N PHE A 161 -1.04 -9.80 11.17
CA PHE A 161 -0.21 -10.48 12.16
C PHE A 161 -0.24 -11.99 11.93
N ALA A 162 0.90 -12.65 12.19
CA ALA A 162 1.03 -14.08 11.95
C ALA A 162 0.11 -14.91 12.86
N THR A 163 -0.14 -14.42 14.07
CA THR A 163 -1.00 -15.07 15.06
C THR A 163 -1.86 -14.05 15.79
N ASN A 164 -2.98 -14.49 16.33
CA ASN A 164 -3.82 -13.66 17.21
C ASN A 164 -3.18 -13.42 18.58
N THR A 165 -2.00 -13.98 18.87
CA THR A 165 -1.23 -13.71 20.09
C THR A 165 -0.19 -12.62 19.90
N ASP A 166 -0.01 -12.12 18.68
CA ASP A 166 0.85 -10.97 18.38
C ASP A 166 0.15 -9.62 18.69
N ILE A 167 -1.14 -9.66 19.00
CA ILE A 167 -2.00 -8.55 19.38
C ILE A 167 -2.88 -8.99 20.55
N ASP A 168 -2.95 -8.19 21.61
CA ASP A 168 -3.70 -8.44 22.84
C ASP A 168 -4.81 -7.39 23.08
N ALA A 169 -4.80 -6.30 22.31
CA ALA A 169 -5.86 -5.31 22.21
C ALA A 169 -5.69 -4.45 20.95
N ASP A 170 -6.73 -3.69 20.60
CA ASP A 170 -6.69 -2.76 19.47
C ASP A 170 -5.45 -1.85 19.51
N GLY A 171 -4.79 -1.72 18.37
CA GLY A 171 -3.54 -1.00 18.24
C GLY A 171 -3.50 -0.15 16.98
N VAL A 172 -2.45 0.66 16.85
CA VAL A 172 -2.23 1.49 15.66
C VAL A 172 -0.81 1.29 15.16
N LEU A 173 -0.69 0.96 13.88
CA LEU A 173 0.59 0.92 13.17
C LEU A 173 0.86 2.29 12.54
N ALA A 174 2.08 2.80 12.69
CA ALA A 174 2.59 3.92 11.91
C ALA A 174 3.48 3.40 10.78
N ILE A 175 3.08 3.69 9.55
CA ILE A 175 3.72 3.18 8.35
C ILE A 175 4.55 4.28 7.71
N THR A 176 5.83 4.00 7.48
CA THR A 176 6.77 4.92 6.83
C THR A 176 7.49 4.21 5.70
N GLY A 177 7.59 4.84 4.54
CA GLY A 177 8.21 4.17 3.40
C GLY A 177 7.89 4.78 2.06
N ILE A 178 8.36 4.11 1.02
CA ILE A 178 8.17 4.51 -0.37
C ILE A 178 7.83 3.26 -1.18
N ILE A 179 6.82 3.39 -2.05
CA ILE A 179 6.53 2.40 -3.08
C ILE A 179 6.56 3.11 -4.43
N THR A 180 7.28 2.56 -5.39
CA THR A 180 7.27 3.00 -6.79
C THR A 180 6.60 1.93 -7.62
N LEU A 181 5.53 2.29 -8.31
CA LEU A 181 4.81 1.44 -9.24
C LEU A 181 4.99 1.94 -10.67
N LEU A 182 5.33 1.03 -11.59
CA LEU A 182 5.35 1.24 -13.03
C LEU A 182 4.18 0.46 -13.63
N TRP A 183 3.31 1.14 -14.37
CA TRP A 183 2.07 0.54 -14.84
C TRP A 183 1.50 1.28 -16.06
N GLU A 184 0.54 0.65 -16.72
CA GLU A 184 -0.14 1.16 -17.89
C GLU A 184 -1.66 1.07 -17.69
N ASN A 185 -2.41 2.09 -18.12
CA ASN A 185 -3.84 2.00 -18.35
C ASN A 185 -4.07 1.76 -19.84
N TRP A 186 -4.62 0.59 -20.18
CA TRP A 186 -4.92 0.20 -21.56
C TRP A 186 -6.29 0.69 -22.03
N GLY A 187 -6.99 1.45 -21.19
CA GLY A 187 -8.31 1.97 -21.46
C GLY A 187 -9.40 0.95 -21.18
N ASP A 188 -10.61 1.39 -21.46
CA ASP A 188 -11.81 0.58 -21.37
C ASP A 188 -12.20 0.03 -22.74
N ASN A 189 -12.94 -1.08 -22.75
CA ASN A 189 -13.43 -1.72 -23.95
C ASN A 189 -14.74 -1.08 -24.48
N VAL A 190 -15.24 -0.01 -23.86
CA VAL A 190 -16.53 0.64 -24.19
C VAL A 190 -16.36 1.87 -25.06
#